data_AF-A0A6F9XJG2-F1
#
_entry.id   AF-A0A6F9XJG2-F1
#
_cell.length_a   1.000
_cell.length_b   1.000
_cell.length_c   1.000
_cell.angle_alpha   90.00
_cell.angle_beta   90.00
_cell.angle_gamma   90.00
#
_symmetry.space_group_name_H-M   'P 1'
#
loop_
_entity.id
_entity.type
_entity.pdbx_description
1 polymer ?
#
loop_
_entity_poly.entity_id
_entity_poly.type
_entity_poly.pdbx_seq_one_letter_code
_entity_poly.pdbx_strand_id
1 'polypeptide(L)'
;MSYNYYRKRNYNLSKSKARAYAQSMDDLGNEFASKYQDWGLSTMKDSCYKMITDTVEIRISNHSANNQYHNIYDDKVLLVNIKGSKLDFPTIIEKKVPKVEKVLDGLELTNYRFINVVGDKVNAYIKGYKTKKEIFELD
;
A
#
# COMPACT_ATOMS: atom_id res chain seq x y z
N MET A 1 -34.76 9.06 -6.18
CA MET A 1 -34.01 8.17 -5.26
C MET A 1 -33.49 9.02 -4.11
N SER A 2 -34.00 8.80 -2.90
CA SER A 2 -33.64 9.56 -1.70
C SER A 2 -32.19 9.29 -1.30
N TYR A 3 -31.40 10.36 -1.14
CA TYR A 3 -30.06 10.27 -0.56
C TYR A 3 -30.15 9.70 0.87
N ASN A 4 -29.42 8.61 1.12
CA ASN A 4 -29.23 8.04 2.46
C ASN A 4 -28.43 9.02 3.33
N TYR A 5 -29.12 9.99 3.93
CA TYR A 5 -28.54 10.92 4.87
C TYR A 5 -28.31 10.21 6.21
N TYR A 6 -27.03 9.94 6.52
CA TYR A 6 -26.52 9.57 7.85
C TYR A 6 -27.05 8.26 8.48
N ARG A 7 -26.27 7.17 8.29
CA ARG A 7 -26.31 5.98 9.15
C ARG A 7 -25.87 6.43 10.56
N LYS A 8 -26.70 6.29 11.60
CA LYS A 8 -26.36 6.63 13.01
C LYS A 8 -24.97 6.10 13.37
N ARG A 9 -23.94 6.93 13.26
CA ARG A 9 -22.57 6.65 13.66
C ARG A 9 -22.17 7.70 14.66
N ASN A 10 -21.54 7.27 15.75
CA ASN A 10 -20.94 8.18 16.68
C ASN A 10 -19.60 8.61 16.07
N TYR A 11 -19.54 9.81 15.50
CA TYR A 11 -18.34 10.34 14.82
C TYR A 11 -17.26 10.82 15.80
N ASN A 12 -17.52 10.74 17.11
CA ASN A 12 -16.62 11.22 18.13
C ASN A 12 -15.66 10.10 18.54
N LEU A 13 -14.40 10.18 18.10
CA LEU A 13 -13.32 9.48 18.78
C LEU A 13 -13.24 10.03 20.21
N SER A 14 -13.28 9.16 21.22
CA SER A 14 -13.00 9.59 22.60
C SER A 14 -11.62 10.24 22.65
N LYS A 15 -11.46 11.33 23.45
CA LYS A 15 -10.19 12.06 23.58
C LYS A 15 -8.99 11.14 23.89
N SER A 16 -9.20 10.08 24.67
CA SER A 16 -8.17 9.06 24.96
C SER A 16 -7.67 8.32 23.72
N LYS A 17 -8.60 7.86 22.86
CA LYS A 17 -8.27 7.21 21.58
C LYS A 17 -7.56 8.16 20.61
N ALA A 18 -7.95 9.44 20.58
CA ALA A 18 -7.28 10.42 19.73
C ALA A 18 -5.82 10.64 20.17
N ARG A 19 -5.59 10.74 21.48
CA ARG A 19 -4.24 10.84 22.05
C ARG A 19 -3.40 9.58 21.80
N ALA A 20 -3.99 8.39 21.99
CA ALA A 20 -3.30 7.13 21.71
C ALA A 20 -2.89 7.03 20.24
N TYR A 21 -3.79 7.38 19.31
CA TYR A 21 -3.47 7.39 17.89
C TYR A 21 -2.35 8.37 17.54
N ALA A 22 -2.37 9.59 18.10
CA ALA A 22 -1.30 10.57 17.89
C ALA A 22 0.06 10.03 18.37
N GLN A 23 0.12 9.45 19.56
CA GLN A 23 1.33 8.82 20.08
C GLN A 23 1.82 7.72 19.13
N SER A 24 0.92 6.84 18.66
CA SER A 24 1.30 5.79 17.73
C SER A 24 1.79 6.32 16.37
N MET A 25 1.33 7.49 15.93
CA MET A 25 1.87 8.14 14.71
C MET A 25 3.27 8.70 14.94
N ASP A 26 3.52 9.30 16.10
CA ASP A 26 4.85 9.81 16.47
C ASP A 26 5.85 8.65 16.60
N ASP A 27 5.46 7.57 17.26
CA ASP A 27 6.26 6.34 17.40
C ASP A 27 6.58 5.74 16.02
N LEU A 28 5.59 5.67 15.12
CA LEU A 28 5.76 5.22 13.74
C LEU A 28 6.77 6.11 12.98
N GLY A 29 6.66 7.43 13.13
CA GLY A 29 7.61 8.37 12.51
C GLY A 29 9.04 8.16 12.98
N ASN A 30 9.24 7.97 14.29
CA ASN A 30 10.54 7.67 14.89
C ASN A 30 11.09 6.31 14.42
N GLU A 31 10.23 5.30 14.29
CA GLU A 31 10.61 3.98 13.80
C GLU A 31 11.07 4.03 12.33
N PHE A 32 10.37 4.77 11.47
CA PHE A 32 10.81 4.98 10.09
C PHE A 32 12.16 5.71 10.01
N ALA A 33 12.35 6.74 10.83
CA ALA A 33 13.62 7.48 10.87
C ALA A 33 14.81 6.62 11.37
N SER A 34 14.56 5.64 12.24
CA SER A 34 15.62 4.83 12.85
C SER A 34 15.87 3.50 12.15
N LYS A 35 14.83 2.76 11.74
CA LYS A 35 14.91 1.39 11.22
C LYS A 35 14.64 1.26 9.73
N TYR A 36 13.84 2.15 9.14
CA TYR A 36 13.40 2.05 7.74
C TYR A 36 13.88 3.25 6.92
N GLN A 37 15.19 3.57 7.00
CA GLN A 37 15.78 4.73 6.33
C GLN A 37 15.66 4.69 4.80
N ASP A 38 15.58 3.50 4.21
CA ASP A 38 15.36 3.30 2.78
C ASP A 38 13.90 3.47 2.36
N TRP A 39 12.98 3.66 3.32
CA TRP A 39 11.57 3.85 3.08
C TRP A 39 11.18 5.32 3.25
N GLY A 40 10.45 5.86 2.27
CA GLY A 40 9.76 7.13 2.41
C GLY A 40 8.43 6.93 3.15
N LEU A 41 8.19 7.70 4.22
CA LEU A 41 6.88 7.80 4.86
C LEU A 41 6.20 9.10 4.45
N SER A 42 4.97 9.02 3.94
CA SER A 42 4.15 10.18 3.59
C SER A 42 2.90 10.24 4.45
N THR A 43 2.90 11.17 5.40
CA THR A 43 1.70 11.46 6.22
C THR A 43 0.55 11.95 5.35
N MET A 44 0.85 12.81 4.36
CA MET A 44 -0.13 13.39 3.44
C MET A 44 -0.78 12.35 2.53
N LYS A 45 0.00 11.42 1.95
CA LYS A 45 -0.51 10.39 1.03
C LYS A 45 -0.97 9.13 1.74
N ASP A 46 -0.94 9.12 3.07
CA ASP A 46 -1.27 7.96 3.90
C ASP A 46 -0.61 6.66 3.43
N SER A 47 0.69 6.74 3.18
CA SER A 47 1.44 5.66 2.56
C SER A 47 2.92 5.70 2.92
N CYS A 48 3.57 4.55 2.81
CA CYS A 48 5.02 4.47 2.73
C CYS A 48 5.43 3.77 1.44
N TYR A 49 6.64 4.06 0.96
CA TYR A 49 7.13 3.57 -0.32
C TYR A 49 8.63 3.34 -0.30
N LYS A 50 9.09 2.40 -1.13
CA LYS A 50 10.49 2.08 -1.36
C LYS A 50 10.69 1.66 -2.81
N MET A 51 11.71 2.21 -3.45
CA MET A 51 12.21 1.70 -4.73
C MET A 51 13.05 0.46 -4.47
N ILE A 52 12.70 -0.66 -5.10
CA ILE A 52 13.49 -1.91 -5.02
C ILE A 52 14.48 -1.97 -6.18
N THR A 53 14.02 -1.52 -7.35
CA THR A 53 14.80 -1.40 -8.57
C THR A 53 14.45 -0.05 -9.21
N ASP A 54 15.27 0.45 -10.13
CA ASP A 54 15.02 1.71 -10.87
C ASP A 54 13.64 1.78 -11.55
N THR A 55 13.02 0.62 -11.79
CA THR A 55 11.73 0.47 -12.48
C THR A 55 10.63 -0.13 -11.61
N VAL A 56 10.86 -0.41 -10.33
CA VAL A 56 9.86 -1.05 -9.45
C VAL A 56 9.77 -0.35 -8.09
N GLU A 57 8.59 0.15 -7.79
CA GLU A 57 8.25 0.80 -6.52
C GLU A 57 7.28 -0.08 -5.73
N ILE A 58 7.65 -0.44 -4.50
CA ILE A 58 6.68 -0.94 -3.51
C ILE A 58 6.10 0.23 -2.75
N ARG A 59 4.77 0.23 -2.63
CA ARG A 59 4.02 1.16 -1.79
C ARG A 59 3.09 0.39 -0.87
N ILE A 60 3.05 0.75 0.40
CA ILE A 60 2.07 0.25 1.36
C ILE A 60 1.08 1.38 1.62
N SER A 61 -0.21 1.12 1.38
CA SER A 61 -1.27 2.11 1.58
C SER A 61 -2.63 1.45 1.75
N ASN A 62 -3.57 2.10 2.43
CA ASN A 62 -4.95 1.62 2.47
C ASN A 62 -5.76 2.04 1.23
N HIS A 63 -5.18 2.93 0.42
CA HIS A 63 -5.80 3.44 -0.79
C HIS A 63 -5.80 2.39 -1.91
N SER A 64 -6.67 2.59 -2.89
CA SER A 64 -6.66 1.78 -4.10
C SER A 64 -5.40 2.09 -4.91
N ALA A 65 -4.88 1.09 -5.61
CA ALA A 65 -3.66 1.26 -6.41
C ALA A 65 -3.79 2.37 -7.46
N ASN A 66 -5.00 2.60 -7.97
CA ASN A 66 -5.37 3.60 -8.98
C ASN A 66 -5.76 4.98 -8.39
N ASN A 67 -5.36 5.31 -7.17
CA ASN A 67 -5.63 6.62 -6.58
C ASN A 67 -4.95 7.74 -7.39
N GLN A 68 -5.57 8.92 -7.43
CA GLN A 68 -5.17 10.10 -8.22
C GLN A 68 -3.74 10.58 -7.93
N TYR A 69 -3.17 10.23 -6.77
CA TYR A 69 -1.81 10.60 -6.39
C TYR A 69 -0.70 9.85 -7.14
N HIS A 70 -1.05 8.86 -7.97
CA HIS A 70 -0.08 8.01 -8.66
C HIS A 70 -0.52 7.71 -10.08
N ASN A 71 0.44 7.79 -11.01
CA ASN A 71 0.21 7.44 -12.39
C ASN A 71 0.55 5.96 -12.63
N ILE A 72 -0.44 5.08 -12.46
CA ILE A 72 -0.32 3.65 -12.81
C ILE A 72 -0.26 3.38 -14.32
N TYR A 73 -0.32 4.42 -15.15
CA TYR A 73 -0.17 4.33 -16.60
C TYR A 73 1.20 4.86 -17.06
N ASP A 74 2.05 5.32 -16.13
CA ASP A 74 3.43 5.62 -16.46
C ASP A 74 4.21 4.31 -16.59
N ASP A 75 4.65 3.98 -17.80
CA ASP A 75 5.38 2.75 -18.08
C ASP A 75 6.81 2.73 -17.50
N LYS A 76 7.27 3.86 -16.93
CA LYS A 76 8.61 3.98 -16.35
C LYS A 76 8.79 3.18 -15.06
N VAL A 77 7.77 3.14 -14.21
CA VAL A 77 7.84 2.51 -12.89
C VAL A 77 6.63 1.62 -12.66
N LEU A 78 6.88 0.32 -12.49
CA LEU A 78 5.87 -0.63 -12.05
C LEU A 78 5.55 -0.39 -10.58
N LEU A 79 4.28 -0.09 -10.32
CA LEU A 79 3.78 0.13 -8.98
C LEU A 79 3.23 -1.16 -8.36
N VAL A 80 3.81 -1.56 -7.25
CA VAL A 80 3.38 -2.69 -6.42
C VAL A 80 2.71 -2.14 -5.17
N ASN A 81 1.39 -2.12 -5.14
CA ASN A 81 0.61 -1.64 -4.01
C ASN A 81 0.30 -2.78 -3.03
N ILE A 82 0.73 -2.67 -1.78
CA ILE A 82 0.36 -3.58 -0.71
C ILE A 82 -0.68 -2.90 0.17
N LYS A 83 -1.88 -3.48 0.25
CA LYS A 83 -2.95 -2.91 1.06
C LYS A 83 -2.64 -3.07 2.56
N GLY A 84 -2.62 -1.97 3.28
CA GLY A 84 -2.33 -1.94 4.71
C GLY A 84 -2.70 -0.62 5.38
N SER A 85 -2.99 -0.66 6.67
CA SER A 85 -3.18 0.54 7.49
C SER A 85 -1.84 1.06 8.01
N LYS A 86 -1.75 2.38 8.26
CA LYS A 86 -0.54 3.06 8.76
C LYS A 86 0.14 2.37 9.93
N LEU A 87 -0.64 1.99 10.94
CA LEU A 87 -0.13 1.34 12.15
C LEU A 87 0.47 -0.04 11.87
N ASP A 88 0.10 -0.68 10.76
CA ASP A 88 0.59 -1.99 10.37
C ASP A 88 1.78 -1.92 9.40
N PHE A 89 2.21 -0.72 8.98
CA PHE A 89 3.31 -0.58 8.03
C PHE A 89 4.58 -1.33 8.45
N PRO A 90 5.09 -1.22 9.70
CA PRO A 90 6.29 -1.96 10.12
C PRO A 90 6.12 -3.47 9.98
N THR A 91 4.97 -4.00 10.44
CA THR A 91 4.64 -5.42 10.34
C THR A 91 4.57 -5.89 8.89
N ILE A 92 4.00 -5.09 7.99
CA ILE A 92 3.90 -5.40 6.56
C ILE A 92 5.29 -5.38 5.92
N ILE A 93 6.13 -4.39 6.25
CA ILE A 93 7.51 -4.29 5.76
C ILE A 93 8.30 -5.54 6.16
N GLU A 94 8.22 -5.98 7.41
CA GLU A 94 9.03 -7.10 7.89
C GLU A 94 8.54 -8.46 7.39
N LYS A 95 7.21 -8.69 7.38
CA LYS A 95 6.66 -10.04 7.14
C LYS A 95 6.18 -10.25 5.71
N LYS A 96 5.66 -9.21 5.07
CA LYS A 96 4.91 -9.34 3.81
C LYS A 96 5.70 -8.89 2.60
N VAL A 97 6.48 -7.81 2.71
CA VAL A 97 7.33 -7.33 1.61
C VAL A 97 8.28 -8.42 1.11
N PRO A 98 9.01 -9.17 1.96
CA PRO A 98 9.91 -10.22 1.46
C PRO A 98 9.19 -11.36 0.73
N LYS A 99 7.95 -11.67 1.13
CA LYS A 99 7.12 -12.66 0.43
C LYS A 99 6.68 -12.14 -0.94
N VAL A 100 6.28 -10.87 -1.02
CA VAL A 100 5.91 -10.23 -2.28
C VAL A 100 7.11 -10.17 -3.22
N GLU A 101 8.28 -9.77 -2.74
CA GLU A 101 9.52 -9.75 -3.53
C GLU A 101 9.83 -11.11 -4.16
N LYS A 102 9.74 -12.20 -3.38
CA LYS A 102 9.91 -13.57 -3.92
C LYS A 102 8.93 -13.91 -5.04
N VAL A 103 7.68 -13.48 -4.93
CA VAL A 103 6.69 -13.68 -6.00
C VAL A 103 7.06 -12.84 -7.23
N LEU A 104 7.54 -11.62 -7.03
CA LEU A 104 7.94 -10.73 -8.13
C LEU A 104 9.16 -11.26 -8.90
N ASP A 105 10.12 -11.88 -8.22
CA ASP A 105 11.33 -12.46 -8.84
C ASP A 105 11.00 -13.56 -9.86
N GLY A 106 9.87 -14.26 -9.69
CA GLY A 106 9.40 -15.31 -10.60
C GLY A 106 8.55 -14.80 -11.78
N LEU A 107 8.30 -13.49 -11.89
CA LEU A 107 7.35 -12.92 -12.85
C LEU A 107 8.03 -12.02 -13.87
N GLU A 108 7.55 -12.06 -15.12
CA GLU A 108 7.90 -11.08 -16.14
C GLU A 108 7.16 -9.76 -15.88
N LEU A 109 7.76 -8.90 -15.06
CA LEU A 109 7.17 -7.64 -14.57
C LEU A 109 6.75 -6.66 -15.69
N THR A 110 7.38 -6.73 -16.86
CA THR A 110 7.11 -5.88 -18.03
C THR A 110 5.70 -6.05 -18.59
N ASN A 111 5.07 -7.20 -18.38
CA ASN A 111 3.73 -7.52 -18.88
C ASN A 111 2.61 -6.85 -18.06
N TYR A 112 2.93 -6.36 -16.85
CA TYR A 112 1.94 -5.81 -15.93
C TYR A 112 1.96 -4.28 -15.91
N ARG A 113 0.76 -3.69 -15.79
CA ARG A 113 0.56 -2.26 -15.60
C ARG A 113 0.80 -1.86 -14.14
N PHE A 114 0.25 -2.65 -13.22
CA PHE A 114 0.48 -2.49 -11.78
C PHE A 114 0.14 -3.80 -11.08
N ILE A 115 0.65 -3.95 -9.86
CA ILE A 115 0.38 -5.10 -9.00
C ILE A 115 -0.29 -4.59 -7.72
N ASN A 116 -1.31 -5.32 -7.26
CA ASN A 116 -2.05 -4.96 -6.05
C ASN A 116 -2.24 -6.17 -5.14
N VAL A 117 -1.64 -6.10 -3.96
CA VAL A 117 -1.65 -7.16 -2.95
C VAL A 117 -2.73 -6.85 -1.92
N VAL A 118 -3.72 -7.74 -1.79
CA VAL A 118 -4.84 -7.61 -0.85
C VAL A 118 -5.01 -8.91 -0.09
N GLY A 119 -4.88 -8.85 1.25
CA GLY A 119 -4.72 -10.08 2.04
C GLY A 119 -3.53 -10.87 1.53
N ASP A 120 -3.68 -12.17 1.32
CA ASP A 120 -2.61 -13.04 0.83
C ASP A 120 -2.60 -13.20 -0.69
N LYS A 121 -3.39 -12.39 -1.41
CA LYS A 121 -3.52 -12.46 -2.87
C LYS A 121 -2.78 -11.32 -3.56
N VAL A 122 -1.87 -11.68 -4.45
CA VAL A 122 -1.16 -10.77 -5.35
C VAL A 122 -1.94 -10.69 -6.67
N ASN A 123 -2.56 -9.55 -6.94
CA ASN A 123 -3.31 -9.32 -8.18
C ASN A 123 -2.43 -8.54 -9.17
N ALA A 124 -1.92 -9.19 -10.20
CA ALA A 124 -1.10 -8.58 -11.23
C ALA A 124 -1.96 -8.19 -12.44
N TYR A 125 -2.12 -6.90 -12.71
CA TYR A 125 -3.00 -6.40 -13.78
C TYR A 125 -2.22 -6.23 -15.09
N ILE A 126 -2.68 -6.87 -16.16
CA ILE A 126 -1.97 -6.93 -17.45
C ILE A 126 -2.08 -5.59 -18.20
N LYS A 127 -1.00 -5.17 -18.87
CA LYS A 127 -0.99 -3.99 -19.75
C LYS A 127 -1.99 -4.14 -20.90
N GLY A 128 -2.56 -3.03 -21.36
CA GLY A 128 -3.55 -3.01 -22.44
C GLY A 128 -4.95 -3.51 -22.07
N TYR A 129 -5.15 -4.09 -20.87
CA TYR A 129 -6.45 -4.56 -20.40
C TYR A 129 -6.94 -3.77 -19.19
N LYS A 130 -8.27 -3.54 -19.12
CA LYS A 130 -8.88 -2.84 -17.98
C LYS A 130 -8.92 -3.71 -16.72
N THR A 131 -9.33 -4.97 -16.87
CA THR A 131 -9.69 -5.86 -15.75
C THR A 131 -8.97 -7.20 -15.75
N LYS A 132 -8.29 -7.58 -16.85
CA LYS A 132 -7.56 -8.84 -16.94
C LYS A 132 -6.39 -8.82 -15.97
N LYS A 133 -6.31 -9.85 -15.14
CA LYS A 133 -5.30 -9.99 -14.10
C LYS A 133 -4.95 -11.45 -13.86
N GLU A 134 -3.76 -11.67 -13.38
CA GLU A 134 -3.29 -12.92 -12.82
C GLU A 134 -3.30 -12.82 -11.29
N ILE A 135 -3.55 -13.93 -10.63
CA ILE A 135 -3.67 -13.99 -9.17
C ILE A 135 -2.66 -15.02 -8.67
N PHE A 136 -1.79 -14.58 -7.78
CA PHE A 136 -0.84 -15.42 -7.06
C PHE A 136 -1.16 -15.37 -5.56
N GLU A 137 -0.75 -16.39 -4.83
CA GLU A 137 -0.92 -16.47 -3.37
C GLU A 137 0.45 -16.30 -2.68
N LEU A 138 0.45 -15.65 -1.52
CA LEU A 138 1.63 -15.45 -0.70
C LEU A 138 1.78 -16.63 0.27
N ASP A 139 2.70 -17.55 -0.03
CA ASP A 139 3.10 -18.63 0.88
C ASP A 139 3.91 -18.11 2.09
#